data_AF-A0AAV5Y0C0-F1
#
_entry.id   AF-A0AAV5Y0C0-F1
#
_cell.length_a   1.000
_cell.length_b   1.000
_cell.length_c   1.000
_cell.angle_alpha   90.00
_cell.angle_beta   90.00
_cell.angle_gamma   90.00
#
_symmetry.space_group_name_H-M   'P 1'
#
loop_
_entity.id
_entity.type
_entity.pdbx_description
1 polymer ?
#
loop_
_entity_poly.entity_id
_entity_poly.type
_entity_poly.pdbx_seq_one_letter_code
_entity_poly.pdbx_strand_id
1 'polypeptide(L)'
;MTGITRREFLRASGAGMVGGGLAGGCAQAIRGDMGPKTGKRVVVIGGGWGGATAAKYVRLADPSIEVILLEPNRTFVSCPFSNLVLSGVRTIDSLTFDYRGLRRHGVSVR
;
A
#
# COMPACT_ATOMS: atom_id res chain seq x y z
N MET A 1 -35.10 -3.80 -41.20
CA MET A 1 -34.08 -3.17 -40.33
C MET A 1 -33.51 -4.25 -39.43
N THR A 2 -32.46 -4.95 -39.88
CA THR A 2 -31.80 -5.99 -39.09
C THR A 2 -30.79 -5.33 -38.17
N GLY A 3 -31.09 -5.30 -36.87
CA GLY A 3 -30.24 -4.67 -35.86
C GLY A 3 -28.96 -5.47 -35.63
N ILE A 4 -27.84 -4.76 -35.51
CA ILE A 4 -26.55 -5.33 -35.14
C ILE A 4 -26.71 -6.05 -33.80
N THR A 5 -26.37 -7.34 -33.75
CA THR A 5 -26.43 -8.09 -32.50
C THR A 5 -25.28 -7.69 -31.57
N ARG A 6 -25.50 -7.79 -30.26
CA ARG A 6 -24.48 -7.48 -29.23
C ARG A 6 -23.15 -8.21 -29.49
N ARG A 7 -23.22 -9.42 -30.06
CA ARG A 7 -22.06 -10.25 -30.43
C ARG A 7 -21.31 -9.70 -31.64
N GLU A 8 -22.01 -9.17 -32.64
CA GLU A 8 -21.39 -8.53 -33.81
C GLU A 8 -20.74 -7.20 -33.43
N PHE A 9 -21.37 -6.42 -32.54
CA PHE A 9 -20.78 -5.20 -32.00
C PHE A 9 -19.46 -5.48 -31.24
N LEU A 10 -19.44 -6.53 -30.40
CA LEU A 10 -18.23 -6.95 -29.67
C LEU A 10 -17.12 -7.44 -30.60
N ARG A 11 -17.45 -8.11 -31.71
CA ARG A 11 -16.46 -8.53 -32.72
C ARG A 11 -15.88 -7.33 -33.47
N ALA A 12 -16.73 -6.37 -33.85
CA ALA A 12 -16.29 -5.16 -34.55
C ALA A 12 -15.41 -4.25 -33.67
N SER A 13 -15.71 -4.15 -32.38
CA SER A 13 -14.91 -3.37 -31.42
C SER A 13 -13.58 -4.03 -31.04
N GLY A 14 -13.47 -5.37 -31.09
CA GLY A 14 -12.20 -6.07 -30.88
C GLY A 14 -11.21 -5.94 -32.04
N ALA A 15 -11.69 -5.78 -33.28
CA ALA A 15 -10.83 -5.69 -34.47
C ALA A 15 -10.19 -4.30 -34.68
N GLY A 16 -10.70 -3.25 -34.02
CA GLY A 16 -10.16 -1.89 -34.11
C GLY A 16 -8.84 -1.65 -33.35
N MET A 17 -8.39 -2.60 -32.52
CA MET A 17 -7.19 -2.46 -31.68
C MET A 17 -5.92 -3.11 -32.23
N VAL A 18 -5.93 -3.63 -33.47
CA VAL A 18 -4.73 -4.29 -34.04
C VAL A 18 -3.88 -3.35 -34.91
N GLY A 19 -4.43 -2.22 -35.38
CA GLY A 19 -3.75 -1.35 -36.36
C GLY A 19 -3.03 -0.10 -35.83
N GLY A 20 -3.25 0.32 -34.58
CA GLY A 20 -2.70 1.58 -34.06
C GLY A 20 -2.40 1.63 -32.56
N GLY A 21 -2.64 0.56 -31.81
CA GLY A 21 -2.50 0.52 -30.36
C GLY A 21 -1.23 -0.14 -29.83
N LEU A 22 -0.40 -0.75 -30.69
CA LEU A 22 0.80 -1.48 -30.25
C LEU A 22 1.95 -0.58 -29.77
N ALA A 23 1.82 0.75 -29.86
CA ALA A 23 2.75 1.70 -29.26
C ALA A 23 2.26 2.29 -27.92
N GLY A 24 1.08 1.90 -27.44
CA GLY A 24 0.46 2.45 -26.24
C GLY A 24 -0.38 1.40 -25.52
N GLY A 25 0.20 0.24 -25.27
CA GLY A 25 -0.49 -0.83 -24.56
C GLY A 25 -1.02 -0.35 -23.20
N CYS A 26 -2.25 -0.75 -22.87
CA CYS A 26 -2.88 -0.63 -21.54
C CYS A 26 -2.10 -1.30 -20.39
N ALA A 27 -0.88 -1.75 -20.67
CA ALA A 27 0.16 -2.11 -19.74
C ALA A 27 1.23 -1.00 -19.67
N GLN A 28 0.82 0.27 -19.50
CA GLN A 28 1.58 1.09 -18.56
C GLN A 28 1.40 0.42 -17.21
N ALA A 29 2.21 -0.64 -17.00
CA ALA A 29 2.45 -1.20 -15.70
C ALA A 29 2.62 -0.01 -14.78
N ILE A 30 1.94 -0.06 -13.65
CA ILE A 30 2.17 0.83 -12.53
C ILE A 30 3.68 0.72 -12.23
N ARG A 31 4.50 1.51 -12.94
CA ARG A 31 5.81 1.96 -12.50
C ARG A 31 5.62 3.05 -11.45
N GLY A 32 4.46 3.07 -10.79
CA GLY A 32 4.35 3.62 -9.46
C GLY A 32 5.36 2.89 -8.59
N ASP A 33 6.13 3.67 -7.86
CA ASP A 33 6.54 3.57 -6.45
C ASP A 33 6.48 2.23 -5.67
N MET A 34 5.78 1.21 -6.15
CA MET A 34 5.57 -0.13 -5.60
C MET A 34 6.28 -1.24 -6.40
N GLY A 35 6.77 -1.00 -7.63
CA GLY A 35 7.66 -1.93 -8.35
C GLY A 35 9.12 -1.87 -7.82
N PRO A 36 9.84 -3.00 -7.69
CA PRO A 36 11.20 -3.00 -7.14
C PRO A 36 12.13 -2.13 -7.99
N LYS A 37 12.73 -1.09 -7.38
CA LYS A 37 13.66 -0.19 -8.08
C LYS A 37 14.99 -0.89 -8.34
N THR A 38 15.50 -1.63 -7.34
CA THR A 38 16.60 -2.60 -7.36
C THR A 38 16.61 -3.34 -6.01
N GLY A 39 17.03 -4.61 -5.93
CA GLY A 39 17.25 -5.32 -4.65
C GLY A 39 16.01 -5.96 -4.00
N LYS A 40 16.16 -6.41 -2.75
CA LYS A 40 15.10 -7.07 -1.96
C LYS A 40 14.12 -6.02 -1.41
N ARG A 41 12.82 -6.31 -1.47
CA ARG A 41 11.77 -5.44 -0.92
C ARG A 41 10.76 -6.23 -0.09
N VAL A 42 10.31 -5.63 1.01
CA VAL A 42 9.20 -6.10 1.82
C VAL A 42 8.16 -5.00 1.92
N VAL A 43 6.91 -5.34 1.61
CA VAL A 43 5.75 -4.46 1.81
C VAL A 43 4.94 -5.01 2.98
N VAL A 44 4.73 -4.18 3.99
CA VAL A 44 3.92 -4.48 5.17
C VAL A 44 2.61 -3.70 5.07
N ILE A 45 1.48 -4.37 5.25
CA ILE A 45 0.14 -3.75 5.17
C ILE A 45 -0.43 -3.66 6.59
N GLY A 46 -0.69 -2.43 7.05
CA GLY A 46 -1.20 -2.12 8.38
C GLY A 46 -0.10 -1.79 9.40
N GLY A 47 -0.20 -0.63 10.04
CA GLY A 47 0.77 -0.06 10.98
C GLY A 47 0.48 -0.32 12.46
N GLY A 48 -0.36 -1.31 12.78
CA GLY A 48 -0.57 -1.73 14.17
C GLY A 48 0.65 -2.45 14.78
N TRP A 49 0.47 -3.03 15.96
CA TRP A 49 1.53 -3.74 16.70
C TRP A 49 2.32 -4.73 15.84
N GLY A 50 1.65 -5.58 15.06
CA GLY A 50 2.30 -6.58 14.21
C GLY A 50 3.08 -5.96 13.07
N GLY A 51 2.46 -5.11 12.26
CA GLY A 51 3.09 -4.55 11.07
C GLY A 51 4.21 -3.55 11.38
N ALA A 52 4.03 -2.67 12.37
CA ALA A 52 5.10 -1.78 12.82
C ALA A 52 6.32 -2.57 13.34
N THR A 53 6.09 -3.65 14.09
CA THR A 53 7.15 -4.53 14.59
C THR A 53 7.85 -5.25 13.44
N ALA A 54 7.10 -5.88 12.54
CA ALA A 54 7.66 -6.55 11.37
C ALA A 54 8.50 -5.59 10.52
N ALA A 55 7.97 -4.41 10.21
CA ALA A 55 8.69 -3.40 9.41
C ALA A 55 10.01 -2.99 10.07
N LYS A 56 10.00 -2.72 11.38
CA LYS A 56 11.21 -2.39 12.14
C LYS A 56 12.24 -3.52 12.09
N TYR A 57 11.82 -4.74 12.42
CA TYR A 57 12.77 -5.85 12.58
C TYR A 57 13.28 -6.40 11.25
N VAL A 58 12.50 -6.38 10.17
CA VAL A 58 13.01 -6.67 8.82
C VAL A 58 14.13 -5.70 8.47
N ARG A 59 13.92 -4.40 8.73
CA ARG A 59 14.90 -3.35 8.41
C ARG A 59 16.16 -3.40 9.27
N LEU A 60 16.05 -3.84 10.53
CA LEU A 60 17.17 -4.07 11.43
C LEU A 60 17.95 -5.35 11.09
N ALA A 61 17.26 -6.41 10.66
CA ALA A 61 17.88 -7.70 10.36
C ALA A 61 18.71 -7.65 9.08
N ASP A 62 18.21 -6.98 8.03
CA ASP A 62 18.96 -6.77 6.79
C ASP A 62 18.73 -5.33 6.30
N PRO A 63 19.69 -4.43 6.55
CA PRO A 63 19.59 -3.05 6.14
C PRO A 63 19.54 -2.80 4.62
N SER A 64 19.83 -3.82 3.80
CA SER A 64 19.74 -3.74 2.34
C SER A 64 18.31 -3.92 1.81
N ILE A 65 17.38 -4.40 2.65
CA ILE A 65 15.97 -4.58 2.28
C ILE A 65 15.25 -3.24 2.32
N GLU A 66 14.61 -2.86 1.21
CA GLU A 66 13.65 -1.76 1.21
C GLU A 66 12.36 -2.21 1.90
N VAL A 67 11.99 -1.52 2.98
CA VAL A 67 10.76 -1.81 3.71
C VAL A 67 9.76 -0.68 3.51
N ILE A 68 8.60 -1.01 2.96
CA ILE A 68 7.47 -0.09 2.79
C ILE A 68 6.36 -0.52 3.73
N LEU A 69 5.92 0.37 4.62
CA LEU A 69 4.73 0.19 5.45
C LEU A 69 3.58 0.99 4.84
N LEU A 70 2.52 0.31 4.42
CA LEU A 70 1.28 0.93 3.97
C LEU A 70 0.30 1.02 5.13
N GLU A 71 -0.05 2.24 5.53
CA GLU A 71 -0.99 2.48 6.63
C GLU A 71 -1.82 3.74 6.34
N PRO A 72 -3.17 3.63 6.28
CA PRO A 72 -4.01 4.79 5.99
C PRO A 72 -3.94 5.89 7.06
N ASN A 73 -3.71 5.54 8.32
CA ASN A 73 -3.69 6.51 9.42
C ASN A 73 -2.29 7.07 9.65
N ARG A 74 -2.18 8.39 9.85
CA ARG A 74 -0.88 9.03 10.13
C ARG A 74 -0.32 8.68 11.52
N THR A 75 -1.18 8.21 12.40
CA THR A 75 -0.89 7.83 13.78
C THR A 75 -1.56 6.51 14.13
N PHE A 76 -0.90 5.72 14.97
CA PHE A 76 -1.45 4.52 15.58
C PHE A 76 -2.09 4.86 16.92
N VAL A 77 -3.34 4.48 17.13
CA VAL A 77 -4.01 4.57 18.44
C VAL A 77 -4.08 3.17 19.05
N SER A 78 -3.45 2.98 20.21
CA SER A 78 -3.41 1.70 20.90
C SER A 78 -4.79 1.35 21.49
N CYS A 79 -5.35 0.22 21.07
CA CYS A 79 -6.53 -0.38 21.72
C CYS A 79 -6.22 -0.87 23.16
N PRO A 80 -5.08 -1.53 23.43
CA PRO A 80 -4.65 -1.76 24.81
C PRO A 80 -4.62 -0.45 25.61
N PHE A 81 -5.12 -0.50 26.84
CA PHE A 81 -5.33 0.64 27.74
C PHE A 81 -6.40 1.66 27.34
N SER A 82 -7.11 1.47 26.23
CA SER A 82 -8.20 2.39 25.82
C SER A 82 -9.32 2.50 26.87
N ASN A 83 -9.59 1.46 27.65
CA ASN A 83 -10.51 1.52 28.79
C ASN A 83 -10.10 2.58 29.83
N LEU A 84 -8.81 2.88 29.99
CA LEU A 84 -8.34 3.93 30.89
C LEU A 84 -8.64 5.33 30.36
N VAL A 85 -8.84 5.47 29.05
CA VAL A 85 -9.34 6.72 28.45
C VAL A 85 -10.83 6.87 28.76
N LEU A 86 -11.61 5.79 28.60
CA LEU A 86 -13.04 5.79 28.91
C LEU A 86 -13.32 6.05 30.39
N SER A 87 -12.45 5.59 31.30
CA SER A 87 -12.56 5.85 32.74
C SER A 87 -11.96 7.18 33.19
N GLY A 88 -11.38 7.98 32.29
CA GLY A 88 -10.79 9.29 32.59
C GLY A 88 -9.40 9.26 33.25
N VAL A 89 -8.76 8.10 33.35
CA VAL A 89 -7.41 7.94 33.95
C VAL A 89 -6.30 8.34 32.97
N ARG A 90 -6.56 8.23 31.66
CA ARG A 90 -5.61 8.56 30.60
C ARG A 90 -6.28 9.42 29.53
N THR A 91 -5.45 10.11 28.74
CA THR A 91 -5.89 10.82 27.53
C THR A 91 -5.67 9.95 26.30
N ILE A 92 -6.44 10.17 25.24
CA ILE A 92 -6.27 9.47 23.96
C ILE A 92 -4.88 9.71 23.35
N ASP A 93 -4.32 10.91 23.54
CA ASP A 93 -2.98 11.28 23.08
C ASP A 93 -1.90 10.40 23.72
N SER A 94 -2.08 10.01 25.00
CA SER A 94 -1.14 9.11 25.68
C SER A 94 -1.09 7.68 25.09
N LEU A 95 -2.08 7.33 24.26
CA LEU A 95 -2.18 6.07 23.53
C LEU A 95 -1.95 6.24 22.01
N THR A 96 -1.61 7.45 21.56
CA THR A 96 -1.46 7.79 20.14
C THR A 96 0.02 7.94 19.81
N PHE A 97 0.47 7.21 18.80
CA PHE A 97 1.87 7.13 18.39
C PHE A 97 2.01 7.51 16.93
N ASP A 98 3.03 8.29 16.60
CA ASP A 98 3.40 8.53 15.21
C ASP A 98 4.44 7.51 14.71
N TYR A 99 4.61 7.45 13.38
CA TYR A 99 5.56 6.54 12.74
C TYR A 99 6.96 7.14 12.52
N ARG A 100 7.32 8.27 13.16
CA ARG A 100 8.67 8.87 12.99
C ARG A 100 9.77 7.91 13.46
N GLY A 101 9.50 7.09 14.48
CA GLY A 101 10.42 6.05 14.93
C GLY A 101 10.76 5.04 13.84
N LEU A 102 9.76 4.58 13.08
CA LEU A 102 9.99 3.67 11.94
C LEU A 102 10.76 4.34 10.81
N ARG A 103 10.45 5.61 10.52
CA ARG A 103 11.21 6.40 9.53
C ARG A 103 12.68 6.54 9.90
N ARG A 104 13.01 6.72 11.19
CA ARG A 104 14.40 6.72 11.68
C ARG A 104 15.11 5.38 11.50
N HIS A 105 14.38 4.26 11.48
CA HIS A 105 14.94 2.95 11.12
C HIS A 105 15.12 2.76 9.61
N GLY A 106 14.69 3.70 8.77
CA GLY A 106 14.76 3.57 7.31
C GLY A 106 13.59 2.81 6.69
N VAL A 107 12.44 2.77 7.37
CA VAL A 107 11.16 2.27 6.83
C VAL A 107 10.42 3.41 6.13
N SER A 108 9.96 3.16 4.90
CA SER A 108 9.14 4.08 4.12
C SER A 108 7.66 3.90 4.48
N VAL A 109 7.11 4.83 5.28
CA VAL A 109 5.69 4.77 5.71
C VAL A 109 4.84 5.63 4.78
N ARG A 110 3.85 5.01 4.13
CA ARG A 110 2.95 5.62 3.13
C ARG A 110 1.48 5.44 3.50
#